data_AF-A0A1B8YDE4-F1
#
_entry.id   AF-A0A1B8YDE4-F1
#
_cell.length_a   1.000
_cell.length_b   1.000
_cell.length_c   1.000
_cell.angle_alpha   90.00
_cell.angle_beta   90.00
_cell.angle_gamma   90.00
#
_symmetry.space_group_name_H-M   'P 1'
#
loop_
_entity.id
_entity.type
_entity.pdbx_description
1 polymer ?
#
loop_
_entity_poly.entity_id
_entity_poly.type
_entity_poly.pdbx_seq_one_letter_code
_entity_poly.pdbx_strand_id
1 'polypeptide(L)'
;MKKTLLLALFLLSLSSTAATKVFVCGNDFIQIVDNNGLIEEVRVNDKPTDIFTMSHKVTDAGDVDSFFIYGYKGNREVTRLFNSGKTKQTIKQNFLFSPNGSPENPGKPVGKSVLCR
;
A
#
# COMPACT_ATOMS: atom_id res chain seq x y z
N MET A 1 20.97 -53.56 24.21
CA MET A 1 20.11 -52.40 24.48
C MET A 1 20.18 -51.46 23.27
N LYS A 2 19.14 -51.36 22.43
CA LYS A 2 19.10 -50.41 21.31
C LYS A 2 18.08 -49.32 21.64
N LYS A 3 18.57 -48.08 21.73
CA LYS A 3 17.82 -46.88 22.13
C LYS A 3 16.93 -46.42 20.97
N THR A 4 15.63 -46.32 21.23
CA THR A 4 14.67 -45.68 20.33
C THR A 4 14.86 -44.17 20.42
N LEU A 5 15.23 -43.54 19.30
CA LEU A 5 15.37 -42.09 19.18
C LEU A 5 13.99 -41.53 18.81
N LEU A 6 13.31 -40.88 19.76
CA LEU A 6 12.06 -40.16 19.50
C LEU A 6 12.40 -38.80 18.85
N LEU A 7 11.95 -38.61 17.62
CA LEU A 7 12.03 -37.34 16.91
C LEU A 7 10.83 -36.47 17.31
N ALA A 8 11.05 -35.48 18.17
CA ALA A 8 10.02 -34.52 18.54
C ALA A 8 9.90 -33.46 17.44
N LEU A 9 8.82 -33.53 16.65
CA LEU A 9 8.47 -32.51 15.66
C LEU A 9 7.85 -31.31 16.40
N PHE A 10 8.67 -30.31 16.72
CA PHE A 10 8.16 -29.05 17.26
C PHE A 10 7.44 -28.27 16.15
N LEU A 11 6.11 -28.31 16.16
CA LEU A 11 5.25 -27.41 15.40
C LEU A 11 5.35 -26.01 16.02
N LEU A 12 6.32 -25.21 15.58
CA LEU A 12 6.31 -23.78 15.83
C LEU A 12 5.11 -23.19 15.06
N SER A 13 4.16 -22.59 15.77
CA SER A 13 3.07 -21.86 15.13
C SER A 13 3.66 -20.71 14.31
N LEU A 14 3.50 -20.77 12.98
CA LEU A 14 3.75 -19.61 12.11
C LEU A 14 2.74 -18.52 12.49
N SER A 15 3.18 -17.60 13.33
CA SER A 15 2.41 -16.41 13.67
C SER A 15 2.70 -15.38 12.57
N SER A 16 1.83 -15.23 11.57
CA SER A 16 2.00 -14.13 10.62
C SER A 16 1.57 -12.83 11.30
N THR A 17 2.53 -12.01 11.71
CA THR A 17 2.26 -10.65 12.14
C THR A 17 1.94 -9.82 10.90
N ALA A 18 0.76 -9.20 10.83
CA ALA A 18 0.45 -8.23 9.78
C ALA A 18 1.53 -7.13 9.74
N ALA A 19 2.06 -6.86 8.56
CA ALA A 19 3.07 -5.85 8.34
C ALA A 19 2.37 -4.51 8.06
N THR A 20 2.66 -3.49 8.87
CA THR A 20 2.15 -2.13 8.62
C THR A 20 3.21 -1.28 7.93
N LYS A 21 2.90 -0.79 6.73
CA LYS A 21 3.68 0.25 6.06
C LYS A 21 3.14 1.62 6.45
N VAL A 22 4.05 2.56 6.69
CA VAL A 22 3.69 3.91 7.15
C VAL A 22 4.29 4.94 6.20
N PHE A 23 3.51 5.97 5.88
CA PHE A 23 3.96 7.13 5.10
C PHE A 23 3.53 8.42 5.78
N VAL A 24 4.42 9.40 5.82
CA VAL A 24 4.12 10.76 6.29
C VAL A 24 4.16 11.71 5.10
N CYS A 25 3.00 12.21 4.67
CA CYS A 25 2.85 13.01 3.45
C CYS A 25 2.23 14.38 3.78
N GLY A 26 3.07 15.35 4.13
CA GLY A 26 2.61 16.64 4.67
C GLY A 26 2.02 16.45 6.06
N ASN A 27 0.73 16.76 6.22
CA ASN A 27 0.01 16.57 7.49
C ASN A 27 -0.68 15.20 7.60
N ASP A 28 -0.58 14.35 6.58
CA ASP A 28 -1.23 13.04 6.58
C ASP A 28 -0.26 11.97 7.07
N PHE A 29 -0.68 11.26 8.10
CA PHE A 29 -0.08 10.01 8.57
C PHE A 29 -0.86 8.84 7.99
N ILE A 30 -0.26 8.09 7.07
CA ILE A 30 -0.93 7.03 6.31
C ILE A 30 -0.38 5.68 6.76
N GLN A 31 -1.26 4.76 7.10
CA GLN A 31 -0.92 3.38 7.48
C GLN A 31 -1.58 2.42 6.49
N ILE A 32 -0.80 1.50 5.95
CA ILE A 32 -1.28 0.41 5.10
C ILE A 32 -1.00 -0.90 5.84
N VAL A 33 -2.05 -1.57 6.28
CA VAL A 33 -1.98 -2.86 6.96
C VAL A 33 -2.02 -3.95 5.89
N ASP A 34 -0.92 -4.67 5.76
CA ASP A 34 -0.76 -5.79 4.84
C ASP A 34 -0.66 -7.09 5.64
N ASN A 35 -1.42 -8.09 5.24
CA ASN A 35 -1.36 -9.44 5.77
C ASN A 35 -1.02 -10.41 4.64
N ASN A 36 0.24 -10.89 4.63
CA ASN A 36 0.75 -11.83 3.65
C ASN A 36 0.56 -11.38 2.19
N GLY A 37 0.78 -10.09 1.90
CA GLY A 37 0.67 -9.52 0.55
C GLY A 37 -0.75 -9.10 0.15
N LEU A 38 -1.73 -9.25 1.05
CA LEU A 38 -3.07 -8.72 0.89
C LEU A 38 -3.24 -7.50 1.80
N ILE A 39 -3.68 -6.39 1.22
CA ILE A 39 -3.99 -5.18 1.98
C ILE A 39 -5.32 -5.40 2.67
N GLU A 40 -5.31 -5.38 4.00
CA GLU A 40 -6.51 -5.54 4.82
C GLU A 40 -7.17 -4.19 5.12
N GLU A 41 -6.34 -3.17 5.36
CA GLU A 41 -6.82 -1.87 5.79
C GLU A 41 -5.86 -0.76 5.38
N VAL A 42 -6.43 0.41 5.10
CA VAL A 42 -5.68 1.66 5.01
C VAL A 42 -6.29 2.65 5.98
N ARG A 43 -5.44 3.37 6.72
CA ARG A 43 -5.84 4.46 7.59
C ARG A 43 -5.12 5.73 7.21
N VAL A 44 -5.79 6.87 7.35
CA VAL A 44 -5.17 8.20 7.30
C VAL A 44 -5.53 8.94 8.57
N ASN A 45 -4.53 9.39 9.31
CA ASN A 45 -4.68 10.02 10.62
C ASN A 45 -5.59 9.19 11.53
N ASP A 46 -5.29 7.89 11.64
CA ASP A 46 -6.02 6.86 12.38
C ASP A 46 -7.47 6.57 11.93
N LYS A 47 -7.92 7.17 10.82
CA LYS A 47 -9.26 6.94 10.26
C LYS A 47 -9.21 5.92 9.11
N PRO A 48 -9.97 4.82 9.16
CA PRO A 48 -9.99 3.83 8.09
C PRO A 48 -10.58 4.41 6.80
N THR A 49 -10.05 3.98 5.67
CA THR A 49 -10.57 4.28 4.33
C THR A 49 -11.45 3.15 3.83
N ASP A 50 -12.35 3.43 2.89
CA ASP A 50 -13.32 2.45 2.39
C ASP A 50 -12.89 1.76 1.10
N ILE A 51 -12.04 2.42 0.32
CA ILE A 51 -11.65 1.99 -1.02
C ILE A 51 -10.14 1.99 -1.07
N PHE A 52 -9.55 0.89 -1.54
CA PHE A 52 -8.14 0.84 -1.86
C PHE A 52 -7.84 -0.14 -2.99
N THR A 53 -6.79 0.15 -3.75
CA THR A 53 -6.26 -0.74 -4.78
C THR A 53 -4.78 -0.46 -5.01
N MET A 54 -4.06 -1.44 -5.54
CA MET A 54 -2.64 -1.34 -5.83
C MET A 54 -2.35 -1.87 -7.23
N SER A 55 -1.48 -1.21 -7.96
CA SER A 55 -0.87 -1.72 -9.18
C SER A 55 0.62 -1.45 -9.20
N HIS A 56 1.31 -2.07 -10.15
CA HIS A 56 2.70 -1.81 -10.43
C HIS A 56 2.92 -1.76 -11.93
N LYS A 57 3.94 -1.02 -12.35
CA LYS A 57 4.39 -0.94 -13.74
C LYS A 57 5.89 -1.13 -13.80
N VAL A 58 6.33 -2.06 -14.64
CA VAL A 58 7.75 -2.18 -14.99
C VAL A 58 8.03 -1.15 -16.08
N THR A 59 9.02 -0.29 -15.84
CA THR A 59 9.47 0.72 -16.81
C THR A 59 10.38 0.09 -17.87
N ASP A 60 10.62 0.80 -18.97
CA ASP A 60 11.52 0.33 -20.04
C ASP A 60 12.96 0.12 -19.54
N ALA A 61 13.36 0.81 -18.46
CA ALA A 61 14.67 0.65 -17.81
C ALA A 61 14.72 -0.53 -16.82
N GLY A 62 13.60 -1.22 -16.58
CA GLY A 62 13.50 -2.32 -15.62
C GLY A 62 13.17 -1.90 -14.18
N ASP A 63 13.04 -0.59 -13.90
CA ASP A 63 12.56 -0.12 -12.59
C ASP A 63 11.09 -0.49 -12.39
N VAL A 64 10.69 -0.80 -11.14
CA VAL A 64 9.30 -1.12 -10.78
C VAL A 64 8.65 0.07 -10.07
N ASP A 65 7.77 0.76 -10.78
CA ASP A 65 6.91 1.79 -10.23
C ASP A 65 5.70 1.14 -9.55
N SER A 66 5.28 1.66 -8.40
CA SER A 66 4.10 1.18 -7.67
C SER A 66 3.10 2.31 -7.47
N PHE A 67 1.83 2.02 -7.71
CA PHE A 67 0.72 2.95 -7.55
C PHE A 67 -0.24 2.38 -6.53
N PHE A 68 -0.47 3.12 -5.46
CA PHE A 68 -1.45 2.78 -4.44
C PHE A 68 -2.53 3.84 -4.41
N ILE A 69 -3.80 3.42 -4.52
CA ILE A 69 -4.96 4.30 -4.44
C ILE A 69 -5.72 3.99 -3.18
N TYR A 70 -6.19 5.03 -2.50
CA TYR A 70 -7.18 4.90 -1.45
C TYR A 70 -8.20 6.04 -1.47
N GLY A 71 -9.35 5.85 -0.84
CA GLY A 71 -10.41 6.86 -0.77
C GLY A 71 -11.51 6.53 0.23
N TYR A 72 -12.41 7.49 0.41
CA TYR A 72 -13.55 7.38 1.32
C TYR A 72 -14.85 7.25 0.53
N LYS A 73 -15.76 6.41 1.01
CA LYS A 73 -17.07 6.21 0.38
C LYS A 73 -17.86 7.52 0.37
N GLY A 74 -18.46 7.84 -0.76
CA GLY A 74 -19.20 9.08 -0.96
C GLY A 74 -18.32 10.31 -1.23
N ASN A 75 -16.99 10.20 -1.12
CA ASN A 75 -16.09 11.25 -1.58
C ASN A 75 -15.85 11.12 -3.10
N ARG A 76 -15.81 12.27 -3.80
CA ARG A 76 -15.46 12.30 -5.23
C ARG A 76 -13.95 12.34 -5.46
N GLU A 77 -13.17 12.51 -4.40
CA GLU A 77 -11.71 12.49 -4.46
C GLU A 77 -11.14 11.15 -4.00
N VAL A 78 -10.12 10.70 -4.72
CA VAL A 78 -9.24 9.59 -4.33
C VAL A 78 -7.81 10.09 -4.21
N THR A 79 -7.02 9.43 -3.37
CA THR A 79 -5.61 9.76 -3.19
C THR A 79 -4.75 8.67 -3.79
N ARG A 80 -3.68 9.07 -4.46
CA ARG A 80 -2.64 8.18 -4.97
C ARG A 80 -1.33 8.38 -4.24
N LEU A 81 -0.74 7.29 -3.77
CA LEU A 81 0.69 7.20 -3.47
C LEU A 81 1.40 6.59 -4.67
N PHE A 82 2.29 7.34 -5.29
CA PHE A 82 3.18 6.86 -6.34
C PHE A 82 4.57 6.66 -5.76
N ASN A 83 5.06 5.42 -5.76
CA ASN A 83 6.42 5.08 -5.38
C ASN A 83 7.23 4.81 -6.65
N SER A 84 8.24 5.65 -6.90
CA SER A 84 9.09 5.51 -8.08
C SER A 84 10.12 4.41 -7.87
N GLY A 85 10.14 3.44 -8.80
CA GLY A 85 11.16 2.41 -8.83
C GLY A 85 12.57 2.99 -9.03
N LYS A 86 12.68 4.08 -9.79
CA LYS A 86 13.95 4.74 -10.11
C LYS A 86 14.50 5.57 -8.95
N THR A 87 13.70 6.48 -8.41
CA THR A 87 14.17 7.42 -7.38
C THR A 87 13.97 6.93 -5.95
N LYS A 88 13.18 5.86 -5.77
CA LYS A 88 12.73 5.33 -4.47
C LYS A 88 11.96 6.35 -3.63
N GLN A 89 11.45 7.40 -4.26
CA GLN A 89 10.64 8.42 -3.61
C GLN A 89 9.17 8.09 -3.75
N THR A 90 8.42 8.35 -2.67
CA THR A 90 6.95 8.25 -2.69
C THR A 90 6.34 9.65 -2.70
N ILE A 91 5.39 9.88 -3.60
CA ILE A 91 4.61 11.13 -3.65
C ILE A 91 3.12 10.83 -3.46
N LYS A 92 2.43 11.70 -2.73
CA LYS A 92 0.98 11.74 -2.58
C LYS A 92 0.38 12.75 -3.55
N GLN A 93 -0.72 12.40 -4.21
CA GLN A 93 -1.50 13.35 -5.01
C GLN A 93 -2.99 12.97 -4.99
N ASN A 94 -3.86 13.97 -4.89
CA ASN A 94 -5.31 13.77 -4.93
C ASN A 94 -5.83 13.89 -6.35
N PHE A 95 -6.90 13.17 -6.65
CA PHE A 95 -7.55 13.13 -7.96
C PHE A 95 -9.06 13.15 -7.80
N LEU A 96 -9.76 13.84 -8.69
CA LEU A 96 -11.19 13.60 -8.90
C LEU A 96 -11.34 12.20 -9.49
N PHE A 97 -12.12 11.36 -8.82
CA PHE A 97 -12.40 9.99 -9.23
C PHE A 97 -13.01 9.94 -10.62
N SER A 98 -12.43 9.10 -11.49
CA SER A 98 -12.97 8.77 -12.80
C SER A 98 -13.49 7.32 -12.79
N PRO A 99 -14.73 7.06 -13.21
CA PRO A 99 -15.28 5.70 -13.29
C PRO A 99 -14.46 4.76 -14.20
N ASN A 100 -13.80 5.32 -15.21
CA ASN A 100 -12.95 4.58 -16.16
C ASN A 100 -11.45 4.79 -15.87
N GLY A 101 -11.11 5.29 -14.68
CA GLY A 101 -9.73 5.52 -14.28
C GLY A 101 -8.99 4.22 -13.94
N SER A 102 -7.67 4.31 -13.86
CA SER A 102 -6.79 3.24 -13.36
C SER A 102 -5.93 3.77 -12.20
N PRO A 103 -5.23 2.93 -11.43
CA PRO A 103 -4.31 3.43 -10.41
C PRO A 103 -3.20 4.35 -10.96
N GLU A 104 -2.73 4.10 -12.18
CA GLU A 104 -1.77 4.95 -12.88
C GLU A 104 -2.40 6.28 -13.31
N ASN A 105 -3.69 6.28 -13.65
CA ASN A 105 -4.44 7.47 -14.08
C ASN A 105 -5.85 7.50 -13.45
N PRO A 106 -5.96 7.86 -12.16
CA PRO A 106 -7.24 7.74 -11.42
C PRO A 106 -8.30 8.75 -11.86
N GLY A 107 -7.85 9.82 -12.51
CA GLY A 107 -8.69 10.90 -13.01
C GLY A 107 -7.93 12.21 -13.08
N LYS A 108 -8.63 13.34 -12.87
CA LYS A 108 -8.04 14.67 -12.95
C LYS A 108 -7.34 15.03 -11.63
N PRO A 109 -6.06 15.44 -11.63
CA PRO A 109 -5.37 15.82 -10.40
C PRO A 109 -6.01 17.04 -9.74
N VAL A 110 -6.02 17.04 -8.41
CA VAL A 110 -6.49 18.14 -7.56
C VAL A 110 -5.33 18.60 -6.69
N GLY A 111 -5.02 19.90 -6.76
CA GLY A 111 -3.93 20.48 -5.99
C GLY A 111 -2.53 20.02 -6.43
N LYS A 112 -1.56 20.20 -5.53
CA LYS A 112 -0.15 19.85 -5.75
C LYS A 112 0.17 18.47 -5.22
N SER A 113 1.18 17.82 -5.80
CA SER A 113 1.78 16.61 -5.22
C SER A 113 2.60 16.96 -3.97
N VAL A 114 2.67 16.00 -3.05
CA VAL A 114 3.38 16.11 -1.77
C VAL A 114 4.35 14.94 -1.66
N LEU A 115 5.63 15.22 -1.38
CA LEU A 115 6.62 14.17 -1.12
C LEU A 115 6.34 13.53 0.25
N CYS A 116 6.36 12.21 0.29
CA CYS A 116 6.18 11.42 1.51
C CYS A 116 7.54 11.01 2.09
N ARG A 117 7.56 10.83 3.42
CA ARG A 117 8.69 10.27 4.18
C ARG A 117 8.30 8.94 4.81
#